data_AF-A0A5Q4ZY83-F1
#
_entry.id   AF-A0A5Q4ZY83-F1
#
_cell.length_a   1.000
_cell.length_b   1.000
_cell.length_c   1.000
_cell.angle_alpha   90.00
_cell.angle_beta   90.00
_cell.angle_gamma   90.00
#
_symmetry.space_group_name_H-M   'P 1'
#
loop_
_entity.id
_entity.type
_entity.pdbx_description
1 polymer ?
#
loop_
_entity_poly.entity_id
_entity_poly.type
_entity_poly.pdbx_seq_one_letter_code
_entity_poly.pdbx_strand_id
1 'polypeptide(L)'
;MSKNPFGDIGIKKKAESFIDNAKVDGSKCDALDPKERRGSSFKDPKTKEVIKLNGKIVQVPMNAYEVDLLTQMADEKGLPLATFLRVTALQTAKVKNQ
;
A
#
# COMPACT_ATOMS: atom_id res chain seq x y z
N MET A 1 42.06 17.84 38.18
CA MET A 1 40.83 18.38 37.53
C MET A 1 40.43 17.42 36.40
N SER A 2 39.89 16.25 36.74
CA SER A 2 39.39 15.26 35.77
C SER A 2 38.01 15.70 35.28
N LYS A 3 37.95 16.29 34.08
CA LYS A 3 36.68 16.59 33.42
C LYS A 3 36.20 15.32 32.71
N ASN A 4 35.34 14.55 33.38
CA ASN A 4 34.65 13.41 32.75
C ASN A 4 33.78 13.94 31.60
N PRO A 5 34.01 13.52 30.34
CA PRO A 5 33.31 14.05 29.17
C PRO A 5 31.91 13.44 28.98
N PHE A 6 31.43 12.64 29.93
CA PHE A 6 30.18 11.89 29.85
C PHE A 6 29.15 12.28 30.93
N GLY A 7 29.35 13.43 31.60
CA GLY A 7 28.45 13.90 32.67
C GLY A 7 26.99 14.12 32.24
N ASP A 8 26.74 14.27 30.94
CA ASP A 8 25.40 14.56 30.39
C ASP A 8 24.61 13.33 29.90
N ILE A 9 25.10 12.10 30.12
CA ILE A 9 24.32 10.87 29.82
C ILE A 9 23.17 10.65 30.85
N GLY A 10 22.85 11.67 31.66
CA GLY A 10 21.90 11.61 32.76
C GLY A 10 20.43 11.93 32.45
N ILE A 11 20.00 12.15 31.20
CA ILE A 11 18.58 12.45 30.92
C ILE A 11 18.05 11.72 29.67
N LYS A 12 17.89 10.39 29.78
CA LYS A 12 17.06 9.59 28.85
C LYS A 12 15.66 9.39 29.44
N LYS A 13 14.81 10.42 29.43
CA LYS A 13 13.35 10.29 29.68
C LYS A 13 12.47 10.56 28.45
N LYS A 14 13.04 11.14 27.39
CA LYS A 14 12.32 11.39 26.12
C LYS A 14 12.40 10.25 25.11
N ALA A 15 13.28 9.27 25.33
CA ALA A 15 13.42 8.12 24.43
C ALA A 15 12.28 7.10 24.63
N GLU A 16 11.76 6.96 25.85
CA GLU A 16 10.71 5.99 26.18
C GLU A 16 9.39 6.34 25.47
N SER A 17 9.00 7.62 25.44
CA SER A 17 7.81 8.06 24.69
C SER A 17 7.98 7.96 23.16
N PHE A 18 9.20 8.07 22.65
CA PHE A 18 9.49 7.83 21.23
C PHE A 18 9.36 6.35 20.88
N ILE A 19 9.86 5.46 21.76
CA ILE A 19 9.79 4.01 21.59
C ILE A 19 8.33 3.53 21.69
N ASP A 20 7.54 4.04 22.64
CA ASP A 20 6.13 3.66 22.78
C ASP A 20 5.25 4.19 21.64
N ASN A 21 5.52 5.37 21.08
CA ASN A 21 4.86 5.83 19.86
C ASN A 21 5.31 5.06 18.60
N ALA A 22 6.51 4.47 18.63
CA ALA A 22 7.04 3.64 17.55
C ALA A 22 6.63 2.17 17.65
N LYS A 23 6.07 1.74 18.79
CA LYS A 23 5.25 0.52 18.88
C LYS A 23 3.94 0.80 18.16
N VAL A 24 4.02 0.84 16.83
CA VAL A 24 2.87 0.67 15.97
C VAL A 24 2.32 -0.70 16.35
N ASP A 25 1.31 -0.71 17.21
CA ASP A 25 0.57 -1.91 17.54
C ASP A 25 0.20 -2.56 16.21
N GLY A 26 0.83 -3.70 15.95
CA GLY A 26 0.58 -4.55 14.80
C GLY A 26 -0.79 -5.21 14.94
N SER A 27 -1.84 -4.46 15.27
CA SER A 27 -3.21 -4.87 15.06
C SER A 27 -3.40 -4.89 13.54
N LYS A 28 -2.98 -6.00 12.92
CA LYS A 28 -3.45 -6.34 11.59
C LYS A 28 -4.96 -6.43 11.71
N CYS A 29 -5.62 -5.38 11.23
CA CYS A 29 -7.02 -5.48 10.88
C CYS A 29 -7.05 -6.40 9.65
N ASP A 30 -7.13 -7.71 9.87
CA ASP A 30 -7.19 -8.73 8.81
C ASP A 30 -8.55 -8.71 8.07
N ALA A 31 -9.44 -7.79 8.45
CA ALA A 31 -10.69 -7.53 7.74
C ALA A 31 -10.40 -6.71 6.47
N LEU A 32 -10.47 -7.39 5.31
CA LEU A 32 -10.46 -6.72 4.00
C LEU A 32 -11.67 -5.78 3.90
N ASP A 33 -11.44 -4.47 3.77
CA ASP A 33 -12.51 -3.48 3.54
C ASP A 33 -12.84 -3.37 2.04
N PRO A 34 -14.04 -3.80 1.59
CA PRO A 34 -14.43 -3.69 0.19
C PRO A 34 -14.57 -2.24 -0.31
N LYS A 35 -14.66 -1.26 0.60
CA LYS A 35 -14.79 0.17 0.30
C LYS A 35 -13.45 0.90 0.31
N GLU A 36 -12.33 0.21 0.53
CA GLU A 36 -11.01 0.83 0.51
C GLU A 36 -10.73 1.53 -0.84
N ARG A 37 -10.32 2.80 -0.76
CA ARG A 37 -10.10 3.64 -1.94
C ARG A 37 -8.76 3.32 -2.59
N ARG A 38 -8.75 3.36 -3.93
CA ARG A 38 -7.62 2.93 -4.78
C ARG A 38 -6.88 4.12 -5.37
N GLY A 39 -5.55 4.02 -5.50
CA GLY A 39 -4.69 5.04 -6.08
C GLY A 39 -3.66 5.54 -5.07
N SER A 40 -2.89 6.57 -5.44
CA SER A 40 -1.91 7.22 -4.56
C SER A 40 -2.50 8.42 -3.80
N SER A 41 -3.40 9.17 -4.45
CA SER A 41 -4.07 10.32 -3.86
C SER A 41 -5.37 10.65 -4.57
N PHE A 42 -6.31 11.24 -3.84
CA PHE A 42 -7.56 11.81 -4.35
C PHE A 42 -7.66 13.26 -3.89
N LYS A 43 -8.03 14.15 -4.80
CA LYS A 43 -8.32 15.55 -4.46
C LYS A 43 -9.81 15.69 -4.24
N ASP A 44 -10.22 16.08 -3.03
CA ASP A 44 -11.63 16.30 -2.72
C ASP A 44 -12.11 17.56 -3.46
N PRO A 45 -13.15 17.48 -4.31
CA PRO A 45 -13.66 18.64 -5.05
C PRO A 45 -14.31 19.70 -4.16
N LYS A 46 -14.78 19.35 -2.96
CA LYS A 46 -15.45 20.27 -2.01
C LYS A 46 -14.44 20.99 -1.13
N THR A 47 -13.50 20.24 -0.53
CA THR A 47 -12.52 20.82 0.41
C THR A 47 -11.21 21.23 -0.27
N LYS A 48 -11.00 20.81 -1.53
CA LYS A 48 -9.75 20.94 -2.29
C LYS A 48 -8.53 20.25 -1.66
N GLU A 49 -8.73 19.50 -0.58
CA GLU A 49 -7.67 18.77 0.12
C GLU A 49 -7.23 17.53 -0.68
N VAL A 50 -5.95 17.20 -0.60
CA VAL A 50 -5.38 16.00 -1.22
C VAL A 50 -5.32 14.90 -0.17
N ILE A 51 -6.21 13.93 -0.28
CA ILE A 51 -6.30 12.76 0.58
C ILE A 51 -5.39 11.68 0.00
N LYS A 52 -4.39 11.24 0.77
CA LYS A 52 -3.57 10.07 0.38
C LYS A 52 -4.42 8.81 0.42
N LEU A 53 -4.33 8.02 -0.62
CA LEU A 53 -5.04 6.75 -0.73
C LEU A 53 -4.08 5.60 -0.43
N ASN A 54 -4.57 4.53 0.20
CA ASN A 54 -3.74 3.41 0.66
C ASN A 54 -3.47 2.35 -0.42
N GLY A 55 -3.64 2.69 -1.70
CA GLY A 55 -3.47 1.73 -2.78
C GLY A 55 -2.03 1.22 -2.88
N LYS A 56 -1.84 -0.10 -2.84
CA LYS A 56 -0.54 -0.75 -3.11
C LYS A 56 -0.40 -1.08 -4.60
N ILE A 57 0.78 -0.81 -5.16
CA ILE A 57 1.14 -1.19 -6.53
C ILE A 57 1.76 -2.58 -6.49
N VAL A 58 1.27 -3.49 -7.35
CA VAL A 58 1.84 -4.82 -7.55
C VAL A 58 2.49 -4.82 -8.93
N GLN A 59 3.79 -5.12 -8.99
CA GLN A 59 4.53 -5.29 -10.23
C GLN A 59 4.77 -6.78 -10.48
N VAL A 60 4.47 -7.24 -11.69
CA VAL A 60 4.67 -8.64 -12.10
C VAL A 60 5.59 -8.64 -13.31
N PRO A 61 6.80 -9.21 -13.21
CA PRO A 61 7.66 -9.37 -14.37
C PRO A 61 7.04 -10.40 -15.32
N MET A 62 6.98 -10.07 -16.60
CA MET A 62 6.47 -10.94 -17.66
C MET A 62 7.42 -10.92 -18.84
N ASN A 63 7.44 -12.01 -19.60
CA ASN A 63 8.16 -12.06 -20.86
C ASN A 63 7.32 -11.45 -22.01
N ALA A 64 7.95 -11.19 -23.16
CA ALA A 64 7.28 -10.56 -24.30
C ALA A 64 6.07 -11.36 -24.82
N TYR A 65 6.20 -12.68 -24.89
CA TYR A 65 5.11 -13.57 -25.34
C TYR A 65 3.87 -13.47 -24.44
N GLU A 66 4.07 -13.47 -23.12
CA GLU A 66 2.99 -13.32 -22.14
C GLU A 66 2.32 -11.95 -22.26
N VAL A 67 3.10 -10.87 -22.43
CA VAL A 67 2.58 -9.52 -22.63
C VAL A 67 1.70 -9.45 -23.88
N ASP A 68 2.19 -9.97 -25.00
CA ASP A 68 1.47 -9.91 -26.28
C ASP A 68 0.16 -10.69 -26.22
N LEU A 69 0.19 -11.91 -25.69
CA LEU A 69 -1.01 -12.74 -25.55
C LEU A 69 -2.06 -12.07 -24.66
N LEU A 70 -1.64 -11.53 -23.50
CA LEU A 70 -2.56 -10.87 -22.59
C LEU A 70 -3.10 -9.55 -23.15
N THR A 71 -2.31 -8.84 -23.96
CA THR A 71 -2.73 -7.61 -24.64
C THR A 71 -3.78 -7.91 -25.70
N GLN A 72 -3.58 -8.93 -26.54
CA GLN A 72 -4.59 -9.35 -27.53
C GLN A 72 -5.92 -9.68 -26.85
N MET A 73 -5.90 -10.46 -25.77
CA MET A 73 -7.10 -10.79 -25.01
C MET A 73 -7.76 -9.57 -24.37
N ALA A 74 -6.97 -8.59 -23.92
CA ALA A 74 -7.49 -7.35 -23.37
C ALA A 74 -8.17 -6.49 -24.45
N ASP A 75 -7.57 -6.40 -25.64
CA ASP A 75 -8.09 -5.69 -26.80
C ASP A 75 -9.40 -6.31 -27.31
N GLU A 76 -9.48 -7.64 -27.39
CA GLU A 76 -10.72 -8.37 -27.72
C GLU A 76 -11.88 -8.04 -26.75
N LYS A 77 -11.55 -7.73 -25.49
CA LYS A 77 -12.51 -7.33 -24.46
C LYS A 77 -12.73 -5.82 -24.39
N GLY A 78 -12.04 -5.03 -25.22
CA GLY A 78 -12.11 -3.57 -25.22
C GLY A 78 -11.60 -2.94 -23.92
N LEU A 79 -10.65 -3.59 -23.23
CA LEU A 79 -10.14 -3.16 -21.94
C LEU A 79 -8.64 -2.89 -22.00
N PRO A 80 -8.13 -1.86 -21.29
CA PRO A 80 -6.69 -1.74 -21.07
C PRO A 80 -6.14 -2.98 -20.34
N LEU A 81 -4.95 -3.44 -20.72
CA LEU A 81 -4.30 -4.64 -20.15
C LEU A 81 -4.35 -4.70 -18.61
N ALA A 82 -3.98 -3.60 -17.94
CA ALA A 82 -4.01 -3.53 -16.47
C ALA A 82 -5.42 -3.71 -15.89
N THR A 83 -6.43 -3.18 -16.56
CA THR A 83 -7.84 -3.34 -16.17
C THR A 83 -8.31 -4.77 -16.39
N PHE A 84 -7.98 -5.35 -17.55
CA PHE A 84 -8.28 -6.74 -17.88
C PHE A 84 -7.71 -7.70 -16.83
N LEU A 85 -6.41 -7.60 -16.55
CA LEU A 85 -5.73 -8.44 -15.55
C LEU A 85 -6.39 -8.31 -14.17
N ARG A 86 -6.72 -7.09 -13.77
CA ARG A 86 -7.36 -6.83 -12.48
C ARG A 86 -8.75 -7.45 -12.38
N VAL A 87 -9.59 -7.28 -13.40
CA VAL A 87 -10.96 -7.81 -13.41
C VAL A 87 -10.90 -9.33 -13.36
N THR A 88 -10.07 -9.95 -14.20
CA THR A 88 -9.91 -11.41 -14.26
C THR A 88 -9.43 -11.96 -12.93
N ALA A 89 -8.37 -11.39 -12.34
CA ALA A 89 -7.84 -11.83 -11.04
C ALA A 89 -8.88 -11.70 -9.91
N LEU A 90 -9.65 -10.62 -9.87
CA LEU A 90 -10.71 -10.43 -8.87
C LEU A 90 -11.87 -11.41 -9.07
N GLN A 91 -12.27 -11.69 -10.31
CA GLN A 91 -13.31 -12.67 -10.61
C GLN A 91 -12.87 -14.06 -10.14
N THR A 92 -11.65 -14.49 -10.50
CA THR A 92 -11.08 -15.77 -10.05
C THR A 92 -10.99 -15.86 -8.52
N ALA A 93 -10.56 -14.78 -7.86
CA ALA A 93 -10.45 -14.75 -6.40
C ALA A 93 -11.80 -14.79 -5.69
N LYS A 94 -12.85 -14.16 -6.24
CA LYS A 94 -14.21 -14.19 -5.67
C LYS A 94 -14.84 -15.56 -5.76
N VAL A 95 -14.68 -16.26 -6.89
CA VAL A 95 -15.21 -17.62 -7.06
C VAL A 95 -14.61 -18.62 -6.06
N LYS A 96 -13.36 -18.41 -5.64
CA LYS A 96 -12.69 -19.28 -4.66
C LYS A 96 -13.00 -18.97 -3.19
N ASN A 97 -13.58 -17.80 -2.88
CA ASN A 97 -13.87 -17.35 -1.51
C ASN A 97 -15.39 -17.22 -1.24
N GLN A 98 -16.21 -17.81 -2.11
CA GLN A 98 -17.64 -18.07 -1.89
C GLN A 98 -17.84 -19.54 -1.60
#